data_AF-A0A9D6KUD7-F1
#
_entry.id   AF-A0A9D6KUD7-F1
#
_cell.length_a   1.000
_cell.length_b   1.000
_cell.length_c   1.000
_cell.angle_alpha   90.00
_cell.angle_beta   90.00
_cell.angle_gamma   90.00
#
_symmetry.space_group_name_H-M   'P 1'
#
loop_
_entity.id
_entity.type
_entity.pdbx_description
1 polymer ?
#
loop_
_entity_poly.entity_id
_entity_poly.type
_entity_poly.pdbx_seq_one_letter_code
_entity_poly.pdbx_strand_id
1 'polypeptide(L)' 'MSLKRDTLFILRAPFEDPELEGTWFCTSCATMEGMLLANPQWARAIDVVRMPYPRPRREVIA' A
#
# COMPACT_ATOMS: atom_id res chain seq x y z
N MET A 1 3.21 -5.23 26.56
CA MET A 1 3.40 -4.05 25.70
C MET A 1 3.74 -4.56 24.32
N SER A 2 2.84 -4.47 23.35
CA SER A 2 3.16 -4.89 21.99
C SER A 2 4.11 -3.86 21.40
N LEU A 3 5.30 -4.27 20.98
CA LEU A 3 6.13 -3.46 20.09
C LEU A 3 5.26 -3.13 18.87
N LYS A 4 5.18 -1.85 18.49
CA LYS A 4 4.43 -1.39 17.32
C LYS A 4 5.01 -2.15 16.11
N ARG A 5 4.19 -2.93 15.41
CA ARG A 5 4.66 -3.76 14.29
C ARG A 5 5.11 -2.82 13.16
N ASP A 6 6.09 -3.25 12.38
CA ASP A 6 6.46 -2.52 11.16
C ASP A 6 5.23 -2.40 10.25
N THR A 7 5.04 -1.22 9.66
CA THR A 7 3.88 -0.91 8.82
C THR A 7 4.32 -0.70 7.38
N LEU A 8 3.75 -1.48 6.47
CA LEU A 8 3.91 -1.32 5.03
C LEU A 8 2.74 -0.48 4.48
N PHE A 9 3.08 0.65 3.87
CA PHE A 9 2.14 1.52 3.17
C PHE A 9 2.18 1.26 1.67
N ILE A 10 1.03 0.97 1.08
CA ILE A 10 0.88 0.71 -0.35
C ILE A 10 -0.29 1.50 -0.92
N LEU A 11 -0.13 1.95 -2.17
CA LEU A 11 -1.20 2.59 -2.91
C LEU A 11 -2.24 1.54 -3.31
N ARG A 12 -3.51 1.82 -3.00
CA ARG A 12 -4.62 1.02 -3.48
C ARG A 12 -4.75 1.19 -4.99
N ALA A 13 -4.69 0.07 -5.71
CA ALA A 13 -5.06 0.02 -7.12
C ALA A 13 -6.54 -0.37 -7.29
N PRO A 14 -7.20 0.04 -8.38
CA PRO A 14 -6.75 1.06 -9.31
C PRO A 14 -6.86 2.49 -8.73
N PHE A 15 -6.22 3.46 -9.38
CA PHE A 15 -6.41 4.89 -9.11
C PHE A 15 -6.35 5.73 -10.39
N GLU A 16 -6.96 6.91 -10.33
CA GLU A 16 -6.89 7.93 -11.38
C GLU A 16 -5.87 9.00 -10.97
N ASP A 17 -5.14 9.56 -11.96
CA ASP A 17 -4.24 10.69 -11.77
C ASP A 17 -4.81 11.91 -12.52
N PRO A 18 -5.09 13.05 -11.86
CA PRO A 18 -5.60 14.24 -12.52
C PRO A 18 -4.75 14.75 -13.70
N GLU A 19 -3.46 14.40 -13.73
CA GLU A 19 -2.51 14.83 -14.76
C GLU A 19 -2.37 13.82 -15.91
N LEU A 20 -2.99 12.63 -15.83
CA LEU A 20 -2.87 11.56 -16.81
C LEU A 20 -4.23 10.98 -17.18
N GLU A 21 -4.42 10.61 -18.45
CA GLU A 21 -5.63 9.90 -18.86
C GLU A 21 -5.55 8.40 -18.53
N GLY A 22 -6.63 7.85 -18.01
CA GLY A 22 -6.82 6.41 -17.80
C GLY A 22 -6.57 5.94 -16.37
N THR A 23 -6.73 4.63 -16.19
CA THR A 23 -6.70 3.97 -14.87
C THR A 23 -5.35 3.35 -14.60
N TRP A 24 -4.75 3.71 -13.47
CA TRP A 24 -3.36 3.39 -13.14
C TRP A 24 -3.23 2.50 -11.91
N PHE A 25 -2.05 1.91 -11.80
CA PHE A 25 -1.59 1.23 -10.59
C PHE A 25 -0.10 1.51 -10.39
N CYS A 26 0.37 1.39 -9.15
CA CYS A 26 1.79 1.47 -8.85
C CYS A 26 2.42 0.09 -8.98
N THR A 27 3.39 -0.08 -9.90
CA THR A 27 4.07 -1.36 -10.14
C THR A 27 4.70 -1.93 -8.87
N SER A 28 5.43 -1.11 -8.11
CA SER A 28 6.05 -1.55 -6.86
C SER A 28 5.02 -1.96 -5.80
N CYS A 29 3.89 -1.24 -5.69
CA CYS A 29 2.82 -1.62 -4.76
C CYS A 29 2.17 -2.95 -5.17
N ALA A 30 1.93 -3.16 -6.47
CA ALA A 30 1.41 -4.42 -6.98
C ALA A 30 2.38 -5.59 -6.74
N THR A 31 3.69 -5.37 -6.88
CA THR A 31 4.71 -6.37 -6.53
C THR A 31 4.64 -6.74 -5.05
N MET A 32 4.52 -5.75 -4.16
CA MET A 32 4.39 -6.01 -2.71
C MET A 32 3.11 -6.78 -2.38
N GLU A 33 1.99 -6.43 -2.99
CA GLU A 33 0.73 -7.19 -2.85
C GLU A 33 0.89 -8.65 -3.29
N GLY A 34 1.53 -8.89 -4.43
CA GLY A 34 1.84 -10.23 -4.91
C GLY A 34 2.75 -11.03 -3.97
N MET A 35 3.77 -10.38 -3.41
CA MET A 35 4.67 -10.99 -2.42
C MET A 35 3.94 -11.40 -1.14
N LEU A 36 3.04 -10.55 -0.64
CA LEU A 36 2.21 -10.83 0.54
C LEU A 36 1.21 -11.96 0.27
N LEU A 37 0.61 -11.97 -0.92
CA LEU A 37 -0.29 -13.04 -1.35
C LEU A 37 0.43 -14.40 -1.43
N ALA A 38 1.63 -14.42 -2.01
CA ALA A 38 2.44 -15.63 -2.12
C ALA A 38 3.02 -16.10 -0.77
N ASN A 39 3.18 -15.20 0.21
CA ASN A 39 3.79 -15.48 1.51
C ASN A 39 2.90 -15.00 2.67
N PRO A 40 1.81 -15.72 3.00
CA PRO A 40 0.87 -15.30 4.04
C PRO A 40 1.49 -15.07 5.43
N GLN A 41 2.62 -15.72 5.73
CA GLN A 41 3.39 -15.51 6.95
C GLN A 41 3.98 -14.10 7.07
N TRP A 42 4.33 -13.46 5.95
CA TRP A 42 4.79 -12.06 5.94
C TRP A 42 3.64 -11.11 6.22
N ALA A 43 2.46 -11.37 5.63
CA ALA A 43 1.26 -10.56 5.90
C ALA A 43 0.81 -10.63 7.37
N ARG A 44 1.08 -11.74 8.06
CA ARG A 44 0.85 -11.86 9.52
C ARG A 44 1.95 -11.20 10.36
N ALA A 45 3.10 -10.86 9.75
CA ALA A 45 4.25 -10.31 10.44
C ALA A 45 4.19 -8.78 10.58
N ILE A 46 3.52 -8.09 9.66
CA ILE A 46 3.50 -6.62 9.55
C ILE A 46 2.06 -6.09 9.49
N ASP A 47 1.90 -4.80 9.74
CA ASP A 47 0.66 -4.10 9.41
C ASP A 47 0.71 -3.63 7.96
N VAL A 48 -0.41 -3.77 7.22
CA VAL A 48 -0.48 -3.36 5.81
C VAL A 48 -1.58 -2.34 5.63
N VAL A 49 -1.20 -1.12 5.23
CA VAL A 49 -2.12 0.00 5.01
C VAL A 49 -2.23 0.29 3.52
N ARG A 50 -3.45 0.13 2.99
CA ARG A 50 -3.80 0.41 1.59
C ARG A 50 -4.44 1.78 1.48
N MET A 51 -3.62 2.77 1.16
CA MET A 51 -3.99 4.19 1.13
C MET A 51 -4.39 4.68 -0.28
N PRO A 52 -5.21 5.74 -0.39
CA PRO A 52 -5.58 6.30 -1.68
C PRO A 52 -4.39 7.03 -2.34
N TYR A 53 -4.47 7.21 -3.67
CA TYR A 53 -3.43 7.90 -4.46
C TYR A 53 -3.23 9.39 -4.12
N PRO A 54 -4.29 10.21 -3.99
CA PRO A 54 -4.15 11.66 -3.85
C PRO A 54 -3.33 12.07 -2.62
N ARG A 55 -2.57 13.16 -2.78
CA ARG A 55 -1.84 13.81 -1.67
C ARG A 55 -2.73 14.87 -1.00
N PRO A 56 -2.55 15.15 0.31
CA PRO A 56 -1.60 14.53 1.24
C PRO A 56 -2.05 13.15 1.72
N ARG A 57 -1.12 12.21 1.86
CA ARG A 57 -1.38 10.84 2.36
C ARG A 57 -1.36 10.84 3.88
N ARG A 58 -2.53 11.11 4.47
CA ARG A 58 -2.67 11.32 5.92
C ARG A 58 -2.19 10.12 6.73
N GLU A 59 -2.37 8.92 6.19
CA GLU A 59 -1.94 7.66 6.80
C GLU A 59 -0.41 7.58 7.01
N VAL A 60 0.38 8.28 6.19
CA VAL A 60 1.85 8.28 6.27
C VAL A 60 2.38 9.38 7.21
N ILE A 61 1.62 10.46 7.42
CA ILE A 61 2.07 11.66 8.14
C ILE A 61 1.59 11.67 9.61
N ALA A 62 0.66 10.78 9.97
CA ALA A 62 0.04 10.71 11.30
C ALA A 62 0.94 10.13 12.40
#